data_AF-A0A7C5MAP4-F1
#
_entry.id   AF-A0A7C5MAP4-F1
#
_cell.length_a   1.000
_cell.length_b   1.000
_cell.length_c   1.000
_cell.angle_alpha   90.00
_cell.angle_beta   90.00
_cell.angle_gamma   90.00
#
_symmetry.space_group_name_H-M   'P 1'
#
loop_
_entity.id
_entity.type
_entity.pdbx_description
1 polymer ?
#
loop_
_entity_poly.entity_id
_entity_poly.type
_entity_poly.pdbx_seq_one_letter_code
_entity_poly.pdbx_strand_id
1 'polypeptide(L)' 'MGHLTGRVVLITGAAGGLGRAVVAEFLNEGARVWAVLAPGEANPFREDA' A
#
# COMPACT_ATOMS: atom_id res chain seq x y z
N MET A 1 -5.72 -1.72 -18.59
CA MET A 1 -6.18 -0.81 -17.51
C MET A 1 -6.57 -1.73 -16.36
N GLY A 2 -5.96 -1.57 -15.19
CA GLY A 2 -6.21 -2.47 -14.06
C GLY A 2 -7.61 -2.32 -13.49
N HIS A 3 -8.09 -3.35 -12.81
CA HIS A 3 -9.43 -3.44 -12.22
C HIS A 3 -9.72 -2.35 -11.17
N LEU A 4 -8.69 -1.71 -10.62
CA LEU A 4 -8.80 -0.69 -9.59
C LEU A 4 -8.53 0.74 -10.08
N THR A 5 -8.46 0.94 -11.40
CA THR A 5 -8.20 2.26 -11.97
C THR A 5 -9.22 3.30 -11.47
N GLY A 6 -8.72 4.40 -10.91
CA GLY A 6 -9.55 5.50 -10.39
C GLY A 6 -10.16 5.24 -9.01
N ARG A 7 -9.83 4.11 -8.35
CA ARG A 7 -10.26 3.80 -6.98
C ARG A 7 -9.24 4.33 -5.96
N VAL A 8 -9.75 4.70 -4.79
CA VAL A 8 -8.94 4.99 -3.60
C VAL A 8 -9.09 3.84 -2.62
N VAL A 9 -7.97 3.30 -2.12
CA VAL A 9 -7.95 2.15 -1.21
C VAL A 9 -7.18 2.51 0.05
N LEU A 10 -7.72 2.14 1.22
CA LEU A 10 -7.04 2.20 2.51
C LEU A 10 -6.62 0.79 2.93
N ILE A 11 -5.34 0.58 3.23
CA ILE A 11 -4.81 -0.72 3.67
C ILE A 11 -4.20 -0.58 5.07
N THR A 12 -4.70 -1.34 6.03
CA THR A 12 -4.15 -1.43 7.40
C THR A 12 -3.12 -2.54 7.52
N GLY A 13 -2.17 -2.41 8.44
CA GLY A 13 -1.08 -3.38 8.59
C GLY A 13 -0.15 -3.40 7.38
N ALA A 14 -0.02 -2.26 6.70
CA ALA A 14 0.62 -2.16 5.39
C ALA A 14 2.12 -2.46 5.42
N ALA A 15 2.80 -2.35 6.58
CA ALA A 15 4.21 -2.72 6.72
C ALA A 15 4.43 -4.24 6.86
N GLY A 16 3.39 -5.01 7.21
CA GLY A 16 3.46 -6.46 7.29
C GLY A 16 3.75 -7.11 5.93
N GLY A 17 4.21 -8.36 5.92
CA GLY A 17 4.57 -9.05 4.67
C GLY A 17 3.40 -9.11 3.66
N LEU A 18 2.21 -9.48 4.13
CA LEU A 18 1.01 -9.48 3.29
C LEU A 18 0.57 -8.06 2.92
N GLY A 19 0.56 -7.13 3.89
CA GLY A 19 0.17 -5.74 3.65
C GLY A 19 1.02 -5.08 2.55
N ARG A 20 2.34 -5.29 2.59
CA ARG A 20 3.26 -4.79 1.56
C ARG A 20 2.97 -5.37 0.17
N ALA A 21 2.73 -6.68 0.08
CA ALA A 21 2.40 -7.32 -1.18
C ALA A 21 1.08 -6.80 -1.76
N VAL A 22 0.05 -6.61 -0.92
CA VAL A 22 -1.25 -6.09 -1.35
C VAL A 22 -1.14 -4.62 -1.80
N VAL A 23 -0.35 -3.79 -1.12
CA VAL A 23 -0.07 -2.40 -1.57
C VAL A 23 0.51 -2.40 -2.98
N ALA A 24 1.55 -3.22 -3.23
CA ALA A 24 2.18 -3.30 -4.54
C ALA A 24 1.20 -3.77 -5.63
N GLU A 25 0.41 -4.80 -5.35
CA GLU A 25 -0.57 -5.32 -6.29
C GLU A 25 -1.65 -4.28 -6.62
N PHE A 26 -2.13 -3.54 -5.63
CA PHE A 26 -3.20 -2.57 -5.83
C PHE A 26 -2.72 -1.33 -6.58
N LEU A 27 -1.46 -0.93 -6.38
CA LEU A 27 -0.83 0.10 -7.20
C LEU A 27 -0.72 -0.34 -8.66
N ASN A 28 -0.33 -1.59 -8.93
CA ASN A 28 -0.26 -2.16 -10.29
C ASN A 28 -1.64 -2.19 -10.96
N GLU A 29 -2.70 -2.41 -10.19
CA GLU A 29 -4.10 -2.38 -10.65
C GLU A 29 -4.66 -0.95 -10.86
N GLY A 30 -3.84 0.09 -10.63
CA GLY A 30 -4.18 1.49 -10.90
C GLY A 30 -4.90 2.21 -9.76
N ALA A 31 -4.88 1.65 -8.55
CA ALA A 31 -5.45 2.29 -7.38
C ALA A 31 -4.56 3.42 -6.86
N ARG A 32 -5.17 4.40 -6.19
CA ARG A 32 -4.49 5.31 -5.26
C ARG A 32 -4.56 4.71 -3.85
N VAL A 33 -3.43 4.30 -3.31
CA VAL A 33 -3.36 3.58 -2.03
C VAL A 33 -2.95 4.51 -0.88
N TRP A 34 -3.66 4.40 0.24
CA TRP A 34 -3.26 4.92 1.55
C TRP A 34 -2.82 3.76 2.44
N ALA A 35 -1.53 3.69 2.75
CA ALA A 35 -0.94 2.67 3.61
C ALA A 35 -0.95 3.13 5.07
N VAL A 36 -1.58 2.34 5.95
CA VAL A 36 -1.64 2.59 7.40
C VAL A 36 -0.75 1.58 8.11
N LEU A 37 0.19 2.10 8.88
CA LEU A 37 1.18 1.35 9.63
C LEU A 37 0.88 1.44 11.13
N ALA A 38 1.36 0.47 11.89
CA ALA A 38 1.30 0.54 13.34
C ALA A 38 2.30 1.60 13.86
N PRO A 39 2.04 2.21 15.04
CA PRO A 39 2.98 3.14 15.64
C PRO A 39 4.37 2.53 15.80
N GLY A 40 5.40 3.25 15.37
CA GLY A 40 6.81 2.83 15.49
C GLY A 40 7.29 1.85 14.42
N GLU A 41 6.43 1.39 13.51
CA GLU A 41 6.89 0.66 12.33
C GLU A 41 7.65 1.59 11.37
N ALA A 42 8.78 1.10 10.85
CA ALA A 42 9.48 1.76 9.76
C ALA A 42 8.56 1.78 8.51
N ASN A 43 8.60 2.88 7.76
CA ASN A 43 7.84 2.99 6.52
C ASN A 43 8.61 2.31 5.37
N PRO A 44 8.18 1.13 4.88
CA PRO A 44 8.91 0.41 3.84
C PRO A 44 8.65 0.97 2.43
N PHE A 45 7.80 1.99 2.30
CA PHE A 45 7.44 2.63 1.04
C PHE A 45 8.11 4.00 0.86
N ARG A 46 8.93 4.43 1.83
CA ARG A 46 9.75 5.64 1.69
C ARG A 46 11.01 5.31 0.90
N GLU A 47 11.31 6.12 -0.10
CA GLU A 47 12.52 6.00 -0.92
C GLU A 47 13.78 6.52 -0.21
N ASP A 48 13.62 7.20 0.94
CA ASP A 48 14.66 7.86 1.72
C ASP A 48 14.97 7.19 3.08
N ALA A 49 14.45 5.98 3.32
CA ALA A 49 14.59 5.24 4.59
C ALA A 49 15.85 4.36 4.66
#